data_AF-A0A931MGM6-F1
#
_entry.id   AF-A0A931MGM6-F1
#
_cell.length_a   1.000
_cell.length_b   1.000
_cell.length_c   1.000
_cell.angle_alpha   90.00
_cell.angle_beta   90.00
_cell.angle_gamma   90.00
#
_symmetry.space_group_name_H-M   'P 1'
#
loop_
_entity.id
_entity.type
_entity.pdbx_description
1 polymer ?
#
loop_
_entity_poly.entity_id
_entity_poly.type
_entity_poly.pdbx_seq_one_letter_code
_entity_poly.pdbx_strand_id
1 'polypeptide(L)' 'MPVHRVDSNERLTLSAGRLKANHRLSVADAFIAATAIEKGAVLVHKDPELEVISKYTEIIELPYK' A
#
# COMPACT_ATOMS: atom_id res chain seq x y z
N MET A 1 -11.37 -11.32 -13.65
CA MET A 1 -11.96 -10.33 -12.71
C MET A 1 -11.78 -8.94 -13.28
N PRO A 2 -12.76 -8.03 -13.17
CA PRO A 2 -12.60 -6.65 -13.58
C PRO A 2 -11.62 -5.93 -12.63
N VAL A 3 -10.80 -5.03 -13.19
CA VAL A 3 -9.92 -4.16 -12.41
C VAL A 3 -10.68 -2.88 -12.09
N HIS A 4 -10.66 -2.46 -10.82
CA HIS A 4 -11.22 -1.19 -10.39
C HIS A 4 -10.10 -0.18 -10.16
N ARG A 5 -10.19 0.96 -10.85
CA ARG A 5 -9.28 2.09 -10.61
C ARG A 5 -9.67 2.78 -9.31
N VAL A 6 -8.68 3.08 -8.48
CA VAL A 6 -8.83 3.91 -7.29
C VAL A 6 -8.20 5.25 -7.59
N ASP A 7 -9.00 6.31 -7.58
CA ASP A 7 -8.52 7.69 -7.70
C ASP A 7 -8.00 8.21 -6.36
N SER A 8 -7.04 9.13 -6.44
CA SER A 8 -6.60 9.86 -5.26
C SER A 8 -7.71 10.81 -4.79
N ASN A 9 -7.82 10.93 -3.47
CA ASN A 9 -8.62 11.95 -2.81
C ASN A 9 -7.82 12.49 -1.62
N GLU A 10 -8.33 13.53 -0.96
CA GLU A 10 -7.63 14.16 0.17
C GLU A 10 -7.31 13.16 1.30
N ARG A 11 -8.28 12.35 1.71
CA ARG A 11 -8.11 11.36 2.79
C ARG A 11 -7.01 10.34 2.45
N LEU A 12 -7.05 9.79 1.24
CA LEU A 12 -6.07 8.81 0.77
C LEU A 12 -4.69 9.46 0.65
N THR A 13 -4.61 10.70 0.16
CA THR A 13 -3.36 11.45 0.01
C THR A 13 -2.71 11.75 1.36
N LEU A 14 -3.49 12.16 2.36
CA LEU A 14 -2.98 12.41 3.71
C LEU A 14 -2.52 11.10 4.38
N SER A 15 -3.23 10.00 4.16
CA SER A 15 -2.86 8.68 4.68
C SER A 15 -1.56 8.17 4.05
N ALA A 16 -1.44 8.27 2.73
CA ALA A 16 -0.21 7.96 2.00
C ALA A 16 0.95 8.86 2.45
N GLY A 17 0.71 10.15 2.63
CA GLY A 17 1.71 11.09 3.15
C GLY A 17 2.26 10.69 4.53
N ARG A 18 1.38 10.25 5.44
CA ARG A 18 1.79 9.72 6.75
C ARG A 18 2.60 8.44 6.62
N LEU A 19 2.19 7.51 5.77
CA LEU A 19 2.95 6.27 5.54
C LEU A 19 4.33 6.58 4.98
N LYS A 20 4.44 7.46 3.99
CA LYS A 20 5.72 7.91 3.43
C LYS A 20 6.62 8.61 4.46
N ALA A 21 6.05 9.39 5.37
CA ALA A 21 6.81 10.11 6.38
C ALA A 21 7.37 9.16 7.46
N ASN A 22 6.63 8.09 7.81
CA ASN A 22 6.99 7.17 8.88
C ASN A 22 7.72 5.90 8.39
N HIS A 23 7.54 5.55 7.12
CA HIS A 23 8.13 4.38 6.48
C HIS A 23 8.86 4.88 5.23
N ARG A 24 10.09 4.41 4.99
CA ARG A 24 10.97 4.82 3.88
C ARG A 24 10.45 4.33 2.52
N LEU A 25 9.20 4.64 2.20
CA LEU A 25 8.50 4.21 1.00
C LEU A 25 8.60 5.28 -0.10
N SER A 26 8.55 4.81 -1.35
CA SER A 26 8.29 5.71 -2.47
C SER A 26 6.90 6.36 -2.34
N VAL A 27 6.63 7.41 -3.10
CA VAL A 27 5.28 8.02 -3.11
C VAL A 27 4.24 7.01 -3.60
N ALA A 28 4.58 6.21 -4.62
CA ALA A 28 3.67 5.22 -5.19
C ALA A 28 3.34 4.12 -4.17
N ASP A 29 4.35 3.57 -3.51
CA ASP A 29 4.17 2.49 -2.52
C ASP A 29 3.37 2.95 -1.31
N ALA A 30 3.53 4.20 -0.90
CA ALA A 30 2.72 4.79 0.16
C ALA A 30 1.24 4.90 -0.24
N PHE A 31 0.93 5.22 -1.50
CA PHE A 31 -0.45 5.22 -2.01
C PHE A 31 -1.02 3.80 -2.12
N ILE A 32 -0.22 2.83 -2.57
CA ILE A 32 -0.62 1.42 -2.65
C ILE A 32 -0.97 0.91 -1.24
N ALA A 33 -0.08 1.13 -0.27
CA ALA A 33 -0.29 0.74 1.12
C ALA A 33 -1.51 1.44 1.74
N ALA A 34 -1.64 2.76 1.57
CA ALA A 34 -2.80 3.50 2.08
C ALA A 34 -4.11 2.98 1.48
N THR A 35 -4.11 2.66 0.19
CA THR A 35 -5.29 2.12 -0.50
C THR A 35 -5.68 0.76 0.06
N ALA A 36 -4.71 -0.12 0.29
CA ALA A 36 -4.96 -1.45 0.85
C ALA A 36 -5.53 -1.34 2.28
N ILE A 37 -4.93 -0.49 3.12
CA ILE A 37 -5.39 -0.25 4.50
C ILE A 37 -6.81 0.34 4.51
N GLU A 38 -7.08 1.39 3.71
CA GLU A 38 -8.39 2.06 3.70
C GLU A 38 -9.52 1.16 3.20
N LYS A 39 -9.21 0.23 2.29
CA LYS A 39 -10.18 -0.74 1.75
C LYS A 39 -10.27 -2.04 2.55
N GLY A 40 -9.42 -2.26 3.56
CA GLY A 40 -9.27 -3.55 4.23
C GLY A 40 -8.89 -4.66 3.24
N ALA A 41 -8.10 -4.33 2.22
CA ALA A 41 -7.71 -5.23 1.15
C ALA A 41 -6.37 -5.90 1.45
N VAL A 42 -6.22 -7.12 0.93
CA VAL A 42 -4.95 -7.85 0.95
C VAL A 42 -4.00 -7.23 -0.07
N LEU A 43 -2.81 -6.81 0.37
CA LEU A 43 -1.78 -6.27 -0.50
C LEU A 43 -0.92 -7.39 -1.07
N VAL A 44 -1.04 -7.64 -2.37
CA VAL A 44 -0.19 -8.60 -3.09
C VAL A 44 1.02 -7.87 -3.66
N HIS A 45 2.24 -8.26 -3.31
CA HIS A 45 3.45 -7.63 -3.84
C HIS A 45 4.62 -8.61 -4.00
N LYS A 46 5.68 -8.13 -4.66
CA LYS A 46 6.99 -8.79 -4.79
C LYS A 46 8.15 -7.90 -4.35
N ASP A 47 7.84 -6.79 -3.70
CA ASP A 47 8.80 -5.77 -3.28
C ASP A 47 9.07 -5.84 -1.76
N PRO A 48 10.31 -6.13 -1.32
CA PRO A 48 10.66 -6.17 0.10
C PRO A 48 10.40 -4.87 0.85
N GLU A 49 10.41 -3.71 0.17
CA GLU A 49 10.15 -2.43 0.83
C GLU A 49 8.72 -2.35 1.41
N LEU A 50 7.79 -3.16 0.89
CA LEU A 50 6.40 -3.22 1.34
C LEU A 50 6.19 -4.16 2.54
N GLU A 51 7.18 -4.96 2.95
CA GLU A 51 7.05 -5.87 4.11
C GLU A 51 6.70 -5.12 5.40
N VAL A 52 7.14 -3.86 5.54
CA VAL A 52 6.83 -3.00 6.69
C VAL A 52 5.33 -2.74 6.85
N ILE A 53 4.54 -2.95 5.78
CA ILE A 53 3.10 -2.71 5.74
C ILE A 53 2.29 -3.88 6.33
N SER A 54 2.90 -5.05 6.52
CA SER A 54 2.26 -6.24 7.13
C SER A 54 1.69 -5.99 8.53
N LYS A 55 2.14 -4.93 9.19
CA LYS A 55 1.63 -4.46 10.49
C LYS A 55 0.27 -3.77 10.41
N TYR A 56 -0.15 -3.33 9.23
CA TYR A 56 -1.34 -2.50 9.02
C TYR A 56 -2.42 -3.19 8.19
N THR A 57 -2.05 -4.13 7.32
CA THR A 57 -3.00 -4.93 6.53
C THR A 57 -2.40 -6.30 6.19
N GLU A 58 -3.25 -7.24 5.77
CA GLU A 58 -2.83 -8.55 5.29
C GLU A 58 -2.02 -8.42 4.00
N ILE A 59 -0.97 -9.23 3.88
CA ILE A 59 -0.05 -9.22 2.75
C ILE A 59 0.09 -10.63 2.16
N ILE A 60 0.16 -10.70 0.84
CA ILE A 60 0.60 -11.89 0.10
C ILE A 60 1.88 -11.53 -0.66
N GLU A 61 2.99 -12.10 -0.21
CA GLU A 61 4.27 -12.00 -0.88
C GLU A 61 4.35 -13.01 -2.03
N LEU A 62 4.74 -12.53 -3.20
CA LEU A 62 5.05 -13.35 -4.36
C LEU A 62 6.54 -13.73 -4.33
N PRO A 63 6.94 -14.91 -4.88
CA PRO A 63 8.32 -15.35 -4.85
C PRO A 63 9.28 -14.31 -5.43
N TYR A 64 10.31 -13.96 -4.66
CA TYR A 64 11.43 -13.14 -5.13
C TYR A 64 12.22 -13.92 -6.20
N LYS A 65 12.78 -13.20 -7.18
CA LYS A 65 13.55 -13.80 -8.28
C LYS A 65 15.03 -13.86 -7.97
#